data_AF-A0A1D6P529-F1
#
_entry.id   AF-A0A1D6P529-F1
#
_cell.length_a   1.000
_cell.length_b   1.000
_cell.length_c   1.000
_cell.angle_alpha   90.00
_cell.angle_beta   90.00
_cell.angle_gamma   90.00
#
_symmetry.space_group_name_H-M   'P 1'
#
loop_
_entity.id
_entity.type
_entity.pdbx_description
1 polymer ?
#
loop_
_entity_poly.entity_id
_entity_poly.type
_entity_poly.pdbx_seq_one_letter_code
_entity_poly.pdbx_strand_id
1 'polypeptide(L)' 'MLLELGCSSLDSKCGDKHVLQYDDVMKLDFGTHIDGYIVDCAFTVAFNPKFDPLLQATRDATNTGIKVIST' A
#
# COMPACT_ATOMS: atom_id res chain seq x y z
N MET A 1 -7.10 0.89 2.94
CA MET A 1 -6.77 1.49 4.24
C MET A 1 -5.33 1.94 4.09
N LEU A 2 -5.10 3.26 3.98
CA LEU A 2 -3.77 3.83 3.96
C LEU A 2 -3.29 3.80 5.41
N LEU A 3 -2.35 2.92 5.74
CA LEU A 3 -1.69 2.92 7.05
C LEU A 3 -0.55 3.92 6.97
N GLU A 4 -0.84 5.19 7.27
CA GLU A 4 0.20 6.19 7.41
C GLU A 4 0.98 5.92 8.71
N LEU A 5 2.25 5.53 8.56
CA LEU A 5 3.19 5.42 9.67
C LEU A 5 3.63 6.82 10.10
N GLY A 6 2.78 7.52 10.85
CA GLY A 6 3.08 8.86 11.36
C GLY A 6 2.05 9.39 12.34
N CYS A 7 2.07 8.93 13.59
CA CYS A 7 1.21 9.51 14.63
C CYS A 7 1.98 10.64 15.33
N SER A 8 1.64 11.90 15.01
CA SER A 8 1.93 13.03 15.89
C SER A 8 0.76 13.19 16.88
N SER A 9 1.06 13.52 18.13
CA SER A 9 0.21 13.37 19.33
C SER A 9 -1.10 14.19 19.38
N LEU A 10 -1.57 14.73 18.24
CA LEU A 10 -2.79 15.54 18.12
C LEU A 10 -3.85 14.92 17.19
N ASP A 11 -3.58 13.78 16.55
CA ASP A 11 -4.54 13.14 15.64
C ASP A 11 -5.49 12.17 16.38
N SER A 12 -6.79 12.32 16.11
CA SER A 12 -7.92 11.44 16.47
C SER A 12 -7.69 9.94 16.23
N LYS A 13 -6.70 9.58 15.39
CA LYS A 13 -6.31 8.23 15.01
C LYS A 13 -5.41 7.52 16.03
N CYS A 14 -4.86 8.24 17.02
CA CYS A 14 -4.05 7.64 18.07
C CYS A 14 -4.92 6.75 18.98
N GLY A 15 -4.94 5.44 18.71
CA GLY A 15 -5.76 4.47 19.46
C GLY A 15 -6.74 3.66 18.61
N ASP A 16 -6.61 3.66 17.28
CA ASP A 16 -7.34 2.71 16.44
C ASP A 16 -7.02 1.28 16.86
N LYS A 17 -8.07 0.49 17.13
CA LYS A 17 -7.98 -0.92 17.56
C LYS A 17 -8.26 -1.87 16.41
N HIS A 18 -8.28 -1.39 15.17
CA HIS A 18 -8.51 -2.24 14.01
C HIS A 18 -7.44 -3.33 13.93
N VAL A 19 -7.89 -4.58 13.95
CA VAL A 19 -7.04 -5.75 13.73
C VAL A 19 -7.29 -6.23 12.31
N LEU A 20 -6.21 -6.48 11.57
CA LEU A 20 -6.28 -7.04 10.22
C LEU A 20 -6.93 -8.43 10.25
N GLN A 21 -7.97 -8.62 9.43
CA GLN A 21 -8.73 -9.85 9.34
C GLN A 21 -8.33 -10.67 8.10
N TYR A 22 -8.72 -11.95 8.08
CA TYR A 22 -8.41 -12.87 6.97
C TYR A 22 -8.98 -12.41 5.61
N ASP A 23 -10.17 -11.81 5.62
CA ASP A 23 -10.87 -11.34 4.43
C ASP A 23 -10.52 -9.89 4.03
N ASP A 24 -9.56 -9.26 4.71
CA ASP A 24 -9.13 -7.91 4.37
C ASP A 24 -8.18 -7.89 3.17
N VAL A 25 -8.26 -6.80 2.40
CA VAL A 25 -7.29 -6.45 1.36
C VAL A 25 -6.57 -5.17 1.78
N MET A 26 -5.38 -5.34 2.35
CA MET A 26 -4.57 -4.26 2.89
C MET A 26 -3.56 -3.78 1.86
N LYS A 27 -3.34 -2.47 1.79
CA LYS A 27 -2.24 -1.87 1.03
C LYS A 27 -1.23 -1.36 2.04
N LEU A 28 0.04 -1.74 1.87
CA LEU A 28 1.17 -1.12 2.55
C LEU A 28 1.79 -0.15 1.56
N ASP A 29 1.78 1.12 1.92
CA ASP A 29 2.22 2.24 1.10
C ASP A 29 3.15 3.07 1.97
N PHE A 30 4.44 3.09 1.64
CA PHE A 30 5.43 3.76 2.45
C PHE A 30 6.50 4.40 1.60
N GLY A 31 6.98 5.55 2.08
CA GLY A 31 8.07 6.29 1.47
C GLY A 31 9.30 6.30 2.36
N THR A 32 10.48 6.29 1.73
CA THR A 32 11.75 6.61 2.38
C THR A 32 12.48 7.66 1.56
N HIS A 33 13.41 8.39 2.18
CA HIS A 33 14.23 9.35 1.45
C HIS A 33 15.64 9.46 2.02
N ILE A 34 16.59 9.80 1.15
CA ILE A 34 17.94 10.23 1.51
C ILE A 34 18.23 11.50 0.71
N ASP A 35 18.67 12.57 1.38
CA ASP A 35 19.02 13.85 0.76
C ASP A 35 17.93 14.45 -0.15
N GLY A 36 16.66 14.21 0.19
CA GLY A 36 15.50 14.68 -0.56
C GLY A 36 15.15 13.85 -1.81
N TYR A 37 15.91 12.79 -2.12
CA TYR A 37 15.51 11.80 -3.12
C TYR A 37 14.54 10.81 -2.50
N ILE A 38 13.28 10.89 -2.94
CA ILE A 38 12.17 10.11 -2.39
C ILE A 38 12.01 8.81 -3.18
N VAL A 39 11.88 7.71 -2.44
CA VAL A 39 11.36 6.45 -2.94
C VAL A 39 9.96 6.30 -2.38
N ASP A 40 8.98 6.22 -3.26
CA ASP A 40 7.57 5.97 -2.95
C ASP A 40 7.18 4.60 -3.53
N CYS A 41 6.76 3.67 -2.67
CA CYS A 41 6.51 2.29 -3.04
C CYS A 41 5.36 1.70 -2.21
N ALA A 42 4.49 0.95 -2.90
CA ALA A 42 3.38 0.26 -2.26
C ALA A 42 3.25 -1.19 -2.76
N PHE A 43 2.68 -2.05 -1.91
CA PHE A 43 2.24 -3.39 -2.28
C PHE A 43 0.94 -3.77 -1.55
N THR A 44 0.21 -4.73 -2.10
CA THR A 44 -1.06 -5.21 -1.54
C THR A 44 -0.88 -6.59 -0.90
N VAL A 45 -1.45 -6.78 0.28
CA VAL A 45 -1.53 -8.06 1.00
C VAL A 45 -2.99 -8.46 1.14
N ALA A 46 -3.31 -9.68 0.78
CA ALA A 46 -4.58 -10.33 1.05
C ALA A 46 -4.31 -11.80 1.41
N PHE A 47 -4.98 -12.30 2.45
CA PHE A 47 -4.79 -13.69 2.88
C PHE A 47 -5.76 -14.64 2.19
N ASN A 48 -6.95 -14.16 1.84
CA ASN A 48 -7.93 -14.95 1.11
C ASN A 48 -7.59 -15.00 -0.39
N PRO A 49 -7.32 -16.19 -0.97
CA PRO A 49 -6.98 -16.35 -2.40
C PRO A 49 -8.06 -15.86 -3.37
N LYS A 50 -9.30 -15.64 -2.90
CA LYS A 50 -10.37 -15.04 -3.72
C LYS A 50 -9.98 -13.69 -4.33
N PHE A 51 -9.01 -13.00 -3.73
CA PHE A 51 -8.53 -11.70 -4.18
C PHE A 51 -7.33 -11.78 -5.13
N ASP A 52 -6.74 -12.95 -5.38
CA ASP A 52 -5.58 -13.11 -6.25
C ASP A 52 -5.80 -12.51 -7.65
N PRO A 53 -6.97 -12.68 -8.31
CA PRO A 53 -7.22 -12.05 -9.61
C PRO A 53 -7.18 -10.51 -9.53
N LEU A 54 -7.62 -9.93 -8.42
CA LEU A 54 -7.57 -8.49 -8.20
C LEU A 54 -6.12 -8.01 -8.02
N LEU A 55 -5.32 -8.69 -7.22
CA LEU A 55 -3.91 -8.35 -7.00
C LEU A 55 -3.09 -8.51 -8.28
N GLN A 56 -3.38 -9.51 -9.09
CA GLN A 56 -2.73 -9.72 -10.37
C GLN A 56 -3.08 -8.61 -11.37
N ALA A 57 -4.37 -8.26 -11.47
CA ALA A 57 -4.82 -7.20 -12.37
C ALA A 57 -4.20 -5.82 -12.03
N THR A 58 -4.12 -5.45 -10.75
CA THR A 58 -3.49 -4.19 -10.35
C THR A 58 -1.99 -4.19 -10.62
N ARG A 59 -1.29 -5.30 -10.36
CA ARG A 59 0.14 -5.45 -10.67
C ARG A 59 0.43 -5.32 -12.16
N ASP A 60 -0.37 -5.96 -13.00
CA ASP A 60 -0.21 -5.92 -14.45
C ASP A 60 -0.48 -4.51 -15.01
N ALA A 61 -1.49 -3.83 -14.46
CA ALA A 61 -1.77 -2.43 -14.80
C ALA A 61 -0.60 -1.50 -14.42
N THR A 62 -0.05 -1.62 -13.20
CA THR A 62 1.12 -0.83 -12.76
C THR A 62 2.34 -1.09 -13.64
N ASN A 63 2.66 -2.36 -13.92
CA ASN A 63 3.78 -2.72 -14.79
C ASN A 63 3.59 -2.22 -16.22
N THR A 64 2.37 -2.25 -16.74
CA THR A 64 2.04 -1.68 -18.04
C THR A 64 2.28 -0.17 -18.03
N GLY A 65 1.82 0.55 -16.99
CA GLY A 65 2.06 1.98 -16.79
C GLY A 65 3.54 2.35 -16.79
N ILE A 66 4.36 1.59 -16.04
CA ILE A 66 5.82 1.76 -16.02
C ILE A 66 6.41 1.53 -17.41
N LYS A 67 5.98 0.47 -18.10
CA LYS A 67 6.49 0.15 -19.44
C LYS A 67 6.20 1.28 -20.43
N VAL A 68 4.97 1.80 -20.45
CA VAL A 68 4.58 2.84 -21.42
C VAL A 68 5.21 4.20 -21.13
N ILE A 69 5.51 4.55 -19.87
CA ILE A 69 6.20 5.81 -19.57
C ILE A 69 7.72 5.72 -19.82
N SER A 70 8.26 4.49 -19.83
CA SER A 70 9.68 4.22 -20.11
C SER A 70 10.03 4.05 -21.60
N THR A 71 9.04 4.11 -22.50
CA THR A 71 9.22 4.01 -23.97
C THR A 71 9.02 5.37 -24.63
#